data_AF-A0A3M7CXW8-F1
#
_entry.id   AF-A0A3M7CXW8-F1
#
_cell.length_a   1.000
_cell.length_b   1.000
_cell.length_c   1.000
_cell.angle_alpha   90.00
_cell.angle_beta   90.00
_cell.angle_gamma   90.00
#
_symmetry.space_group_name_H-M   'P 1'
#
loop_
_entity.id
_entity.type
_entity.pdbx_description
1 polymer ?
#
loop_
_entity_poly.entity_id
_entity_poly.type
_entity_poly.pdbx_seq_one_letter_code
_entity_poly.pdbx_strand_id
1 'polypeptide(L)'
;MGGNAFALASAEGSPRLPTPRMTPEVYHHLKAICTNRLRSCLDACTKVATLTEAPEKSDYGDVDFIISYPTKSASSAPNWSDLANAIGAAGFILHGPKTASFAVPQDGSMHPERAVRYRLQPDGSQDLPRSHQLSQISYAQIDLELVEDELFDWHTFYASYGDMSSLLGHIVRNLGFTCSDRGLWLRLQELDDCKRQPIPLNIADKDGTIFLSHDKIQVMRFLTLDAEVYEKGFATQQELFEWLGKCRLINWEAIDIRRDNADEKRREEKRGVFKAFLNDWLPANRPSAMTSDTMANTSNDQHSPKPKDTKTTSMKDAKARTKLRARRSELAQEAVTFFAKRKEYAGRHAVIVRDVRNAIAASILKDILKQLTGKNDNKKLNEVIRAFKKFVRVHVASRQTSDENVEADPSALHADKEGVEGDTRIVLEISEEGHPDTESEVGKLLSERQVTDEKGRVETKYELLDRDAVTRWLAQHWEELKALERQKRGTAIDIDGQTKQLSLG
;
A
#
# COMPACT_ATOMS: atom_id res chain seq x y z
N MET A 1 -17.24 -9.12 14.24
CA MET A 1 -17.46 -10.41 14.92
C MET A 1 -17.75 -11.43 13.82
N GLY A 2 -16.85 -12.39 13.63
CA GLY A 2 -16.97 -13.48 12.64
C GLY A 2 -18.05 -14.50 13.00
N GLY A 3 -18.21 -15.55 12.19
CA GLY A 3 -19.17 -16.64 12.43
C GLY A 3 -20.63 -16.42 11.99
N ASN A 4 -20.91 -15.38 11.18
CA ASN A 4 -22.28 -15.01 10.78
C ASN A 4 -22.61 -15.29 9.30
N ALA A 5 -21.77 -16.04 8.57
CA ALA A 5 -21.94 -16.23 7.13
C ALA A 5 -23.29 -16.90 6.79
N PHE A 6 -23.76 -17.83 7.63
CA PHE A 6 -25.00 -18.56 7.42
C PHE A 6 -26.26 -17.84 7.97
N ALA A 7 -26.10 -16.73 8.69
CA ALA A 7 -27.22 -16.02 9.32
C ALA A 7 -28.22 -15.47 8.28
N LEU A 8 -27.71 -15.02 7.13
CA LEU A 8 -28.47 -14.44 6.02
C LEU A 8 -28.42 -15.26 4.73
N ALA A 9 -27.87 -16.48 4.80
CA ALA A 9 -27.75 -17.35 3.63
C ALA A 9 -28.97 -18.26 3.49
N SER A 10 -29.32 -18.61 2.24
CA SER A 10 -30.45 -19.51 1.95
C SER A 10 -30.12 -20.49 0.83
N ALA A 11 -30.72 -21.67 0.90
CA ALA A 11 -30.78 -22.67 -0.15
C ALA A 11 -32.22 -23.16 -0.29
N GLU A 12 -32.68 -23.38 -1.52
CA GLU A 12 -34.05 -23.82 -1.80
C GLU A 12 -34.30 -25.20 -1.17
N GLY A 13 -35.45 -25.36 -0.51
CA GLY A 13 -35.83 -26.61 0.17
C GLY A 13 -34.98 -26.99 1.39
N SER A 14 -34.05 -26.15 1.83
CA SER A 14 -33.14 -26.44 2.95
C SER A 14 -33.39 -25.53 4.15
N PRO A 15 -33.23 -26.02 5.40
CA PRO A 15 -33.36 -25.18 6.59
C PRO A 15 -32.19 -24.19 6.70
N ARG A 16 -32.35 -23.13 7.50
CA ARG A 16 -31.23 -22.26 7.90
C ARG A 16 -30.32 -22.99 8.88
N LEU A 17 -29.00 -22.83 8.70
CA LEU A 17 -27.97 -23.47 9.52
C LEU A 17 -27.50 -22.48 10.61
N PRO A 18 -27.93 -22.64 11.87
CA PRO A 18 -27.49 -21.75 12.94
C PRO A 18 -26.02 -21.99 13.28
N THR A 19 -25.21 -20.93 13.25
CA THR A 19 -23.80 -20.93 13.62
C THR A 19 -23.53 -20.09 14.88
N PRO A 20 -23.99 -20.53 16.07
CA PRO A 20 -23.75 -19.77 17.30
C PRO A 20 -22.27 -19.76 17.67
N ARG A 21 -21.87 -18.80 18.51
CA ARG A 21 -20.51 -18.71 19.06
C ARG A 21 -20.15 -19.99 19.82
N MET A 22 -18.91 -20.43 19.67
CA MET A 22 -18.36 -21.66 20.27
C MET A 22 -17.60 -21.34 21.56
N THR A 23 -17.68 -22.25 22.53
CA THR A 23 -16.78 -22.24 23.69
C THR A 23 -15.36 -22.67 23.26
N PRO A 24 -14.32 -22.40 24.07
CA PRO A 24 -12.98 -22.88 23.79
C PRO A 24 -12.90 -24.40 23.58
N GLU A 25 -13.65 -25.19 24.33
CA GLU A 25 -13.66 -26.65 24.22
C GLU A 25 -14.19 -27.11 22.87
N VAL A 26 -15.34 -26.56 22.44
CA VAL A 26 -15.96 -26.86 21.14
C VAL A 26 -15.03 -26.41 20.00
N TYR A 27 -14.46 -25.21 20.10
CA TYR A 27 -13.51 -24.70 19.11
C TYR A 27 -12.30 -25.62 18.94
N HIS A 28 -11.61 -25.99 20.02
CA HIS A 28 -10.42 -26.84 19.95
C HIS A 28 -10.76 -28.25 19.46
N HIS A 29 -11.91 -28.79 19.88
CA HIS A 29 -12.38 -30.09 19.42
C HIS A 29 -12.61 -30.11 17.91
N LEU A 30 -13.35 -29.14 17.38
CA LEU A 30 -13.64 -29.02 15.95
C LEU A 30 -12.39 -28.71 15.14
N LYS A 31 -11.49 -27.86 15.66
CA LYS A 31 -10.19 -27.58 15.04
C LYS A 31 -9.39 -28.86 14.83
N ALA A 32 -9.32 -29.74 15.84
CA ALA A 32 -8.63 -31.02 15.72
C ALA A 32 -9.30 -31.97 14.72
N ILE A 33 -10.64 -32.12 14.80
CA ILE A 33 -11.40 -32.99 13.90
C ILE A 33 -11.27 -32.53 12.44
N CYS A 34 -11.51 -31.25 12.17
CA CYS A 34 -11.45 -30.70 10.82
C CYS A 34 -10.03 -30.77 10.27
N THR A 35 -9.00 -30.52 11.09
CA THR A 35 -7.59 -30.72 10.68
C THR A 35 -7.34 -32.14 10.20
N ASN A 36 -7.80 -33.14 10.96
CA ASN A 36 -7.60 -34.54 10.61
C ASN A 36 -8.37 -34.92 9.33
N ARG A 37 -9.61 -34.46 9.19
CA ARG A 37 -10.43 -34.70 7.99
C ARG A 37 -9.80 -34.08 6.75
N LEU A 38 -9.37 -32.82 6.83
CA LEU A 38 -8.69 -32.11 5.75
C LEU A 38 -7.41 -32.83 5.32
N ARG A 39 -6.55 -33.22 6.29
CA ARG A 39 -5.32 -33.97 5.98
C ARG A 39 -5.59 -35.35 5.37
N SER A 40 -6.74 -35.95 5.65
CA SER A 40 -7.10 -37.27 5.12
C SER A 40 -7.66 -37.21 3.70
N CYS A 41 -8.25 -36.08 3.29
CA CYS A 41 -8.86 -35.93 1.97
C CYS A 41 -8.03 -35.12 0.97
N LEU A 42 -6.96 -34.45 1.42
CA LEU A 42 -6.05 -33.67 0.59
C LEU A 42 -4.78 -34.46 0.27
N ASP A 43 -4.08 -34.05 -0.79
CA ASP A 43 -2.81 -34.65 -1.18
C ASP A 43 -1.76 -34.48 -0.06
N ALA A 44 -0.86 -35.46 0.08
CA ALA A 44 0.16 -35.45 1.13
C ALA A 44 1.13 -34.25 1.06
N CYS A 45 1.26 -33.62 -0.11
CA CYS A 45 2.06 -32.42 -0.31
C CYS A 45 1.32 -31.11 0.00
N THR A 46 -0.01 -31.17 0.20
CA THR A 46 -0.83 -30.00 0.53
C THR A 46 -0.60 -29.59 1.97
N LYS A 47 -0.16 -28.35 2.19
CA LYS A 47 -0.02 -27.79 3.54
C LYS A 47 -1.40 -27.38 4.04
N VAL A 48 -1.69 -27.71 5.30
CA VAL A 48 -2.91 -27.30 6.00
C VAL A 48 -2.50 -26.67 7.33
N ALA A 49 -2.92 -25.43 7.54
CA ALA A 49 -2.71 -24.70 8.77
C ALA A 49 -4.03 -24.10 9.24
N THR A 50 -4.09 -23.83 10.54
CA THR A 50 -5.16 -23.02 11.14
C THR A 50 -4.55 -21.70 11.55
N LEU A 51 -5.25 -20.59 11.36
CA LEU A 51 -4.78 -19.32 11.89
C LEU A 51 -4.71 -19.38 13.42
N THR A 52 -3.63 -18.81 13.95
CA THR A 52 -3.50 -18.67 15.40
C THR A 52 -4.40 -17.52 15.84
N GLU A 53 -5.22 -17.75 16.84
CA GLU A 53 -6.14 -16.75 17.35
C GLU A 53 -5.41 -15.71 18.20
N ALA A 54 -6.05 -14.55 18.40
CA ALA A 54 -5.59 -13.64 19.44
C ALA A 54 -5.68 -14.34 20.81
N PRO A 55 -4.68 -14.19 21.70
CA PRO A 55 -4.72 -14.78 23.03
C PRO A 55 -5.94 -14.33 23.84
N GLU A 56 -6.34 -15.17 24.80
CA GLU A 56 -7.38 -14.87 25.80
C GLU A 56 -8.81 -14.70 25.25
N LYS A 57 -9.09 -15.13 24.01
CA LYS A 57 -10.46 -15.20 23.50
C LYS A 57 -11.32 -16.15 24.35
N SER A 58 -12.42 -15.63 24.88
CA SER A 58 -13.40 -16.40 25.66
C SER A 58 -14.41 -17.16 24.80
N ASP A 59 -14.61 -16.74 23.55
CA ASP A 59 -15.51 -17.39 22.58
C ASP A 59 -15.05 -17.21 21.12
N TYR A 60 -15.53 -18.08 20.24
CA TYR A 60 -15.08 -18.18 18.84
C TYR A 60 -16.28 -18.17 17.89
N GLY A 61 -16.17 -17.53 16.72
CA GLY A 61 -17.26 -17.45 15.74
C GLY A 61 -17.10 -18.47 14.63
N ASP A 62 -15.86 -18.70 14.28
CA ASP A 62 -15.38 -19.45 13.13
C ASP A 62 -14.10 -20.20 13.50
N VAL A 63 -13.71 -21.16 12.66
CA VAL A 63 -12.37 -21.75 12.64
C VAL A 63 -11.77 -21.47 11.27
N ASP A 64 -10.71 -20.65 11.24
CA ASP A 64 -10.02 -20.28 10.01
C ASP A 64 -8.92 -21.29 9.64
N PHE A 65 -9.06 -21.90 8.47
CA PHE A 65 -8.10 -22.81 7.88
C PHE A 65 -7.52 -22.24 6.59
N ILE A 66 -6.22 -22.45 6.41
CA ILE A 66 -5.49 -22.15 5.19
C ILE A 66 -5.03 -23.47 4.57
N ILE A 67 -5.29 -23.62 3.28
CA ILE A 67 -4.85 -24.75 2.47
C ILE A 67 -3.92 -24.23 1.37
N SER A 68 -2.78 -24.87 1.19
CA SER A 68 -1.88 -24.55 0.10
C SER A 68 -2.35 -25.15 -1.23
N TYR A 69 -2.09 -24.47 -2.33
CA TYR A 69 -2.31 -25.02 -3.66
C TYR A 69 -1.19 -24.63 -4.63
N PRO A 70 -0.88 -25.49 -5.61
CA PRO A 70 0.23 -25.24 -6.52
C PRO A 70 -0.17 -24.24 -7.61
N THR A 71 0.66 -23.20 -7.77
CA THR A 71 0.43 -22.09 -8.72
C THR A 71 0.43 -22.53 -10.19
N LYS A 72 1.06 -23.66 -10.53
CA LYS A 72 1.26 -24.12 -11.92
C LYS A 72 0.08 -24.86 -12.55
N SER A 73 -0.97 -25.17 -11.80
CA SER A 73 -2.17 -25.82 -12.34
C SER A 73 -3.42 -25.14 -11.80
N ALA A 74 -4.04 -24.26 -12.58
CA ALA A 74 -5.36 -23.71 -12.22
C ALA A 74 -6.44 -24.80 -12.09
N SER A 75 -6.16 -26.03 -12.56
CA SER A 75 -7.02 -27.22 -12.47
C SER A 75 -6.83 -28.03 -11.18
N SER A 76 -5.94 -27.65 -10.26
CA SER A 76 -5.65 -28.43 -9.03
C SER A 76 -6.24 -27.84 -7.75
N ALA A 77 -7.06 -26.78 -7.83
CA ALA A 77 -7.79 -26.31 -6.65
C ALA A 77 -8.83 -27.38 -6.24
N PRO A 78 -8.95 -27.71 -4.94
CA PRO A 78 -9.90 -28.72 -4.48
C PRO A 78 -11.33 -28.30 -4.84
N ASN A 79 -12.15 -29.26 -5.23
CA ASN A 79 -13.58 -29.03 -5.42
C ASN A 79 -14.21 -28.74 -4.05
N TRP A 80 -14.74 -27.53 -3.88
CA TRP A 80 -15.34 -27.08 -2.63
C TRP A 80 -16.50 -27.96 -2.13
N SER A 81 -17.28 -28.57 -3.04
CA SER A 81 -18.36 -29.48 -2.65
C SER A 81 -17.81 -30.80 -2.10
N ASP A 82 -16.77 -31.35 -2.74
CA ASP A 82 -16.12 -32.58 -2.27
C ASP A 82 -15.44 -32.32 -0.92
N LEU A 83 -14.80 -31.17 -0.76
CA LEU A 83 -14.20 -30.74 0.50
C LEU A 83 -15.26 -30.58 1.61
N ALA A 84 -16.41 -29.96 1.31
CA ALA A 84 -17.53 -29.82 2.23
C ALA A 84 -17.97 -31.19 2.78
N ASN A 85 -18.17 -32.15 1.88
CA ASN A 85 -18.58 -33.50 2.24
C ASN A 85 -17.49 -34.22 3.06
N ALA A 86 -16.22 -34.08 2.66
CA ALA A 86 -15.09 -34.72 3.33
C ALA A 86 -14.90 -34.23 4.78
N ILE A 87 -15.14 -32.93 5.04
CA ILE A 87 -15.10 -32.39 6.41
C ILE A 87 -16.39 -32.61 7.21
N GLY A 88 -17.44 -33.16 6.58
CA GLY A 88 -18.72 -33.48 7.21
C GLY A 88 -19.68 -32.29 7.34
N ALA A 89 -19.57 -31.29 6.46
CA ALA A 89 -20.42 -30.10 6.49
C ALA A 89 -21.86 -30.40 6.01
N ALA A 90 -22.83 -29.72 6.61
CA ALA A 90 -24.22 -29.72 6.15
C ALA A 90 -24.45 -28.77 4.97
N GLY A 91 -23.65 -27.71 4.90
CA GLY A 91 -23.72 -26.76 3.80
C GLY A 91 -22.48 -25.88 3.69
N PHE A 92 -22.38 -25.20 2.56
CA PHE A 92 -21.25 -24.32 2.26
C PHE A 92 -21.65 -23.08 1.45
N ILE A 93 -20.89 -22.01 1.61
CA ILE A 93 -21.03 -20.73 0.90
C ILE A 93 -19.71 -20.46 0.18
N LEU A 94 -19.77 -20.10 -1.10
CA LEU A 94 -18.59 -19.63 -1.84
C LEU A 94 -18.56 -18.11 -1.82
N HIS A 95 -17.48 -17.54 -1.29
CA HIS A 95 -17.25 -16.09 -1.29
C HIS A 95 -16.42 -15.65 -2.51
N GLY A 96 -15.63 -16.57 -3.05
CA GLY A 96 -14.83 -16.36 -4.24
C GLY A 96 -14.22 -17.68 -4.73
N PRO A 97 -13.32 -17.63 -5.73
CA PRO A 97 -12.66 -18.84 -6.24
C PRO A 97 -11.76 -19.52 -5.19
N LYS A 98 -11.25 -18.75 -4.22
CA LYS A 98 -10.25 -19.19 -3.23
C LYS A 98 -10.77 -19.21 -1.79
N THR A 99 -12.04 -18.88 -1.55
CA THR A 99 -12.57 -18.75 -0.19
C THR A 99 -13.98 -19.30 -0.07
N ALA A 100 -14.22 -20.09 0.98
CA ALA A 100 -15.50 -20.68 1.27
C ALA A 100 -15.73 -20.82 2.79
N SER A 101 -16.99 -20.73 3.21
CA SER A 101 -17.42 -21.03 4.57
C SER A 101 -18.24 -22.30 4.59
N PHE A 102 -18.05 -23.15 5.60
CA PHE A 102 -18.75 -24.42 5.79
C PHE A 102 -19.47 -24.43 7.13
N ALA A 103 -20.64 -25.07 7.17
CA ALA A 103 -21.39 -25.30 8.40
C ALA A 103 -21.19 -26.77 8.82
N VAL A 104 -20.37 -27.01 9.84
CA VAL A 104 -20.05 -28.35 10.36
C VAL A 104 -20.75 -28.55 11.72
N PRO A 105 -21.38 -29.71 12.00
CA PRO A 105 -22.03 -29.95 13.29
C PRO A 105 -21.10 -29.66 14.47
N GLN A 106 -21.58 -28.94 15.49
CA GLN A 106 -20.73 -28.54 16.64
C GLN A 106 -20.26 -29.72 17.50
N ASP A 107 -20.99 -30.82 17.47
CA ASP A 107 -20.63 -32.06 18.17
C ASP A 107 -19.50 -32.84 17.44
N GLY A 108 -19.00 -32.32 16.32
CA GLY A 108 -17.94 -32.95 15.54
C GLY A 108 -18.42 -34.14 14.72
N SER A 109 -19.71 -34.46 14.68
CA SER A 109 -20.26 -35.51 13.82
C SER A 109 -20.12 -35.15 12.32
N MET A 110 -20.33 -36.13 11.44
CA MET A 110 -20.49 -35.86 10.01
C MET A 110 -21.97 -35.70 9.71
N HIS A 111 -22.33 -34.65 8.97
CA HIS A 111 -23.69 -34.52 8.48
C HIS A 111 -24.04 -35.72 7.57
N PRO A 112 -25.20 -36.37 7.75
CA PRO A 112 -25.53 -37.63 7.06
C PRO A 112 -25.84 -37.42 5.57
N GLU A 113 -26.31 -36.23 5.21
CA GLU A 113 -26.63 -35.87 3.82
C GLU A 113 -25.49 -35.06 3.19
N ARG A 114 -25.46 -35.05 1.85
CA ARG A 114 -24.50 -34.26 1.08
C ARG A 114 -24.65 -32.76 1.39
N ALA A 115 -23.51 -32.09 1.49
CA ALA A 115 -23.44 -30.66 1.76
C ALA A 115 -24.19 -29.85 0.69
N VAL A 116 -25.11 -28.99 1.13
CA VAL A 116 -25.90 -28.12 0.25
C VAL A 116 -25.20 -26.78 0.05
N ARG A 117 -25.24 -26.24 -1.17
CA ARG A 117 -24.70 -24.90 -1.46
C ARG A 117 -25.70 -23.81 -1.09
N TYR A 118 -25.29 -22.93 -0.18
CA TYR A 118 -26.04 -21.74 0.22
C TYR A 118 -25.60 -20.52 -0.58
N ARG A 119 -26.54 -19.59 -0.81
CA ARG A 119 -26.26 -18.28 -1.42
C ARG A 119 -26.52 -17.17 -0.40
N LEU A 120 -25.59 -16.23 -0.30
CA LEU A 120 -25.79 -14.99 0.44
C LEU A 120 -26.86 -14.16 -0.29
N GLN A 121 -27.86 -13.70 0.44
CA GLN A 121 -28.81 -12.75 -0.11
C GLN A 121 -28.16 -11.36 -0.16
N PRO A 122 -28.30 -10.60 -1.27
CA PRO A 122 -27.90 -9.20 -1.29
C PRO A 122 -28.70 -8.43 -0.25
N ASP A 123 -28.04 -7.51 0.46
CA ASP A 123 -28.70 -6.63 1.40
C ASP A 123 -29.79 -5.82 0.65
N GLY A 124 -31.06 -6.07 0.97
CA GLY A 124 -32.22 -5.42 0.34
C GLY A 124 -33.18 -6.30 -0.47
N SER A 125 -32.88 -7.58 -0.76
CA SER A 125 -33.84 -8.46 -1.45
C SER A 125 -34.90 -9.02 -0.47
N GLN A 126 -36.03 -8.34 -0.30
CA GLN A 126 -37.15 -8.85 0.51
C GLN A 126 -37.99 -9.93 -0.20
N ASP A 127 -37.75 -10.18 -1.48
CA ASP A 127 -38.68 -10.94 -2.34
C ASP A 127 -38.33 -12.41 -2.59
N LEU A 128 -37.27 -12.96 -1.97
CA LEU A 128 -37.00 -14.41 -2.03
C LEU A 128 -37.54 -15.11 -0.79
N PRO A 129 -38.27 -16.25 -0.92
CA PRO A 129 -38.82 -16.97 0.21
C PRO A 129 -37.68 -17.39 1.15
N ARG A 130 -37.63 -16.77 2.34
CA ARG A 130 -36.74 -17.19 3.41
C ARG A 130 -37.18 -18.57 3.86
N SER A 131 -36.27 -19.53 3.94
CA SER A 131 -36.54 -20.75 4.68
C SER A 131 -36.79 -20.38 6.14
N HIS A 132 -38.05 -20.40 6.56
CA HIS A 132 -38.46 -20.09 7.93
C HIS A 132 -38.06 -21.21 8.89
N GLN A 133 -37.79 -22.41 8.38
CA GLN A 133 -37.31 -23.54 9.17
C GLN A 133 -35.84 -23.34 9.55
N LEU A 134 -35.61 -23.34 10.86
CA LEU A 134 -34.28 -23.39 11.45
C LEU A 134 -33.91 -24.86 11.68
N SER A 135 -32.67 -25.25 11.37
CA SER A 135 -32.15 -26.55 11.75
C SER A 135 -32.20 -26.73 13.27
N GLN A 136 -32.51 -27.94 13.73
CA GLN A 136 -32.43 -28.32 15.14
C GLN A 136 -30.98 -28.56 15.60
N ILE A 137 -30.07 -28.85 14.67
CA ILE A 137 -28.64 -29.02 14.91
C ILE A 137 -27.96 -27.65 14.90
N SER A 138 -27.07 -27.40 15.86
CA SER A 138 -26.14 -26.27 15.86
C SER A 138 -24.87 -26.60 15.09
N TYR A 139 -24.42 -25.65 14.28
CA TYR A 139 -23.24 -25.77 13.44
C TYR A 139 -22.14 -24.79 13.89
N ALA A 140 -20.90 -25.08 13.54
CA ALA A 140 -19.79 -24.17 13.57
C ALA A 140 -19.50 -23.70 12.15
N GLN A 141 -19.13 -22.42 12.02
CA GLN A 141 -18.58 -21.91 10.78
C GLN A 141 -17.11 -22.33 10.67
N ILE A 142 -16.75 -23.04 9.61
CA ILE A 142 -15.36 -23.35 9.26
C ILE A 142 -15.04 -22.54 8.01
N ASP A 143 -14.09 -21.62 8.10
CA ASP A 143 -13.68 -20.80 6.97
C ASP A 143 -12.40 -21.39 6.36
N LEU A 144 -12.40 -21.54 5.04
CA LEU A 144 -11.27 -22.08 4.30
C LEU A 144 -10.81 -21.09 3.25
N GLU A 145 -9.50 -20.86 3.22
CA GLU A 145 -8.82 -20.04 2.22
C GLU A 145 -7.74 -20.86 1.49
N LEU A 146 -7.72 -20.76 0.16
CA LEU A 146 -6.69 -21.32 -0.70
C LEU A 146 -5.58 -20.30 -0.93
N VAL A 147 -4.36 -20.66 -0.56
CA VAL A 147 -3.16 -19.83 -0.68
C VAL A 147 -2.10 -20.52 -1.54
N GLU A 148 -1.40 -19.75 -2.35
CA GLU A 148 -0.33 -20.25 -3.22
C GLU A 148 0.76 -20.91 -2.36
N ASP A 149 1.29 -22.08 -2.76
CA ASP A 149 2.31 -22.82 -2.00
C ASP A 149 3.49 -21.93 -1.58
N GLU A 150 3.91 -21.02 -2.48
CA GLU A 150 5.02 -20.10 -2.23
C GLU A 150 4.69 -18.99 -1.20
N LEU A 151 3.41 -18.73 -0.95
CA LEU A 151 2.94 -17.69 -0.02
C LEU A 151 2.37 -18.26 1.27
N PHE A 152 2.22 -19.58 1.38
CA PHE A 152 1.55 -20.23 2.51
C PHE A 152 2.14 -19.79 3.87
N ASP A 153 3.46 -19.90 4.03
CA ASP A 153 4.12 -19.60 5.31
C ASP A 153 4.04 -18.12 5.67
N TRP A 154 4.09 -17.23 4.65
CA TRP A 154 3.89 -15.80 4.83
C TRP A 154 2.45 -15.48 5.24
N HIS A 155 1.47 -16.07 4.57
CA HIS A 155 0.05 -15.78 4.81
C HIS A 155 -0.39 -16.26 6.19
N THR A 156 0.04 -17.47 6.60
CA THR A 156 -0.19 -17.95 7.97
C THR A 156 0.44 -17.02 9.00
N PHE A 157 1.65 -16.50 8.73
CA PHE A 157 2.26 -15.50 9.59
C PHE A 157 1.42 -14.21 9.66
N TYR A 158 1.13 -13.63 8.49
CA TYR A 158 0.50 -12.32 8.34
C TYR A 158 -0.93 -12.27 8.90
N ALA A 159 -1.73 -13.30 8.67
CA ALA A 159 -3.14 -13.35 9.05
C ALA A 159 -3.40 -13.89 10.47
N SER A 160 -2.38 -14.41 11.16
CA SER A 160 -2.51 -14.88 12.55
C SER A 160 -2.62 -13.75 13.58
N TYR A 161 -3.04 -14.12 14.79
CA TYR A 161 -3.27 -13.25 15.95
C TYR A 161 -4.34 -12.17 15.71
N GLY A 162 -5.30 -12.46 14.83
CA GLY A 162 -6.46 -11.61 14.55
C GLY A 162 -6.09 -10.33 13.80
N ASP A 163 -5.76 -9.27 14.52
CA ASP A 163 -5.51 -7.93 13.97
C ASP A 163 -4.00 -7.61 13.77
N MET A 164 -3.10 -8.60 13.91
CA MET A 164 -1.65 -8.37 13.82
C MET A 164 -1.23 -7.77 12.47
N SER A 165 -1.77 -8.25 11.35
CA SER A 165 -1.56 -7.67 10.02
C SER A 165 -1.86 -6.17 9.99
N SER A 166 -2.95 -5.76 10.63
CA SER A 166 -3.39 -4.38 10.70
C SER A 166 -2.48 -3.57 11.61
N LEU A 167 -2.07 -4.11 12.76
CA LEU A 167 -1.09 -3.47 13.65
C LEU A 167 0.26 -3.25 12.96
N LEU A 168 0.82 -4.27 12.32
CA LEU A 168 2.04 -4.15 11.52
C LEU A 168 1.86 -3.11 10.41
N GLY A 169 0.74 -3.15 9.70
CA GLY A 169 0.38 -2.15 8.70
C GLY A 169 0.38 -0.72 9.27
N HIS A 170 -0.07 -0.51 10.49
CA HIS A 170 -0.03 0.79 11.18
C HIS A 170 1.38 1.24 11.52
N ILE A 171 2.19 0.34 12.09
CA ILE A 171 3.57 0.63 12.48
C ILE A 171 4.40 1.05 11.26
N VAL A 172 4.29 0.33 10.14
CA VAL A 172 5.26 0.47 9.04
C VAL A 172 4.86 1.51 7.97
N ARG A 173 3.57 1.87 7.85
CA ARG A 173 3.04 2.66 6.73
C ARG A 173 3.70 4.02 6.57
N ASN A 174 3.82 4.78 7.66
CA ASN A 174 4.36 6.15 7.62
C ASN A 174 5.88 6.20 7.46
N LEU A 175 6.56 5.07 7.68
CA LEU A 175 7.98 4.89 7.43
C LEU A 175 8.30 4.34 6.04
N GLY A 176 7.29 4.28 5.16
CA GLY A 176 7.48 3.95 3.76
C GLY A 176 7.44 2.48 3.42
N PHE A 177 6.90 1.65 4.31
CA PHE A 177 6.67 0.25 3.98
C PHE A 177 5.19 -0.04 3.82
N THR A 178 4.88 -1.17 3.21
CA THR A 178 3.55 -1.76 3.16
C THR A 178 3.71 -3.24 3.47
N CYS A 179 3.05 -3.71 4.53
CA CYS A 179 2.90 -5.13 4.81
C CYS A 179 1.56 -5.59 4.24
N SER A 180 1.57 -6.64 3.42
CA SER A 180 0.39 -7.16 2.70
C SER A 180 0.34 -8.68 2.81
N ASP A 181 -0.77 -9.27 2.37
CA ASP A 181 -0.95 -10.72 2.17
C ASP A 181 0.09 -11.33 1.20
N ARG A 182 0.76 -10.51 0.39
CA ARG A 182 1.79 -10.93 -0.57
C ARG A 182 3.23 -10.75 -0.10
N GLY A 183 3.47 -10.07 1.02
CA GLY A 183 4.81 -9.77 1.52
C GLY A 183 4.99 -8.36 2.05
N LEU A 184 6.24 -8.04 2.37
CA LEU A 184 6.70 -6.69 2.71
C LEU A 184 7.17 -5.95 1.46
N TRP A 185 6.76 -4.69 1.34
CA TRP A 185 7.09 -3.80 0.23
C TRP A 185 7.70 -2.50 0.74
N LEU A 186 8.67 -1.97 -0.01
CA LEU A 186 9.15 -0.60 0.13
C LEU A 186 8.35 0.30 -0.80
N ARG A 187 7.80 1.37 -0.28
CA ARG A 187 7.10 2.42 -1.04
C ARG A 187 8.04 3.61 -1.21
N LEU A 188 8.24 4.06 -2.44
CA LEU A 188 9.07 5.21 -2.76
C LEU A 188 8.42 6.50 -2.24
N GLN A 189 9.23 7.47 -1.81
CA GLN A 189 8.72 8.75 -1.30
C GLN A 189 8.05 9.53 -2.43
N GLU A 190 8.58 9.42 -3.64
CA GLU A 190 8.10 10.04 -4.86
C GLU A 190 6.65 9.65 -5.16
N LEU A 191 6.26 8.41 -4.89
CA LEU A 191 4.87 7.96 -5.04
C LEU A 191 3.93 8.70 -4.08
N ASP A 192 4.37 8.93 -2.84
CA ASP A 192 3.55 9.65 -1.85
C ASP A 192 3.47 11.15 -2.20
N ASP A 193 4.54 11.72 -2.75
CA ASP A 193 4.58 13.12 -3.20
C ASP A 193 3.69 13.34 -4.44
N CYS A 194 3.65 12.38 -5.37
CA CYS A 194 2.79 12.42 -6.56
C CYS A 194 1.30 12.49 -6.24
N LYS A 195 0.88 11.96 -5.10
CA LYS A 195 -0.53 11.97 -4.70
C LYS A 195 -0.95 13.29 -4.06
N ARG A 196 -0.01 14.21 -3.83
CA ARG A 196 -0.24 15.51 -3.21
C ARG A 196 -0.31 16.63 -4.26
N GLN A 197 -0.98 17.71 -3.90
CA GLN A 197 -1.00 18.95 -4.69
C GLN A 197 0.41 19.58 -4.73
N PRO A 198 0.78 20.34 -5.78
CA PRO A 198 -0.09 20.98 -6.77
C PRO A 198 -0.43 20.16 -8.04
N ILE A 199 0.21 19.01 -8.28
CA ILE A 199 -0.09 18.17 -9.44
C ILE A 199 -0.28 16.72 -8.97
N PRO A 200 -1.51 16.31 -8.64
CA PRO A 200 -1.79 14.92 -8.33
C PRO A 200 -1.58 14.08 -9.59
N LEU A 201 -0.48 13.33 -9.63
CA LEU A 201 -0.18 12.40 -10.72
C LEU A 201 -0.85 11.06 -10.42
N ASN A 202 -1.54 10.53 -11.42
CA ASN A 202 -2.13 9.20 -11.35
C ASN A 202 -1.07 8.13 -11.67
N ILE A 203 -0.15 7.90 -10.73
CA ILE A 203 0.84 6.83 -10.79
C ILE A 203 0.28 5.61 -10.06
N ALA A 204 0.30 4.45 -10.70
CA ALA A 204 -0.16 3.21 -10.08
C ALA A 204 0.79 2.81 -8.94
N ASP A 205 0.24 2.31 -7.84
CA ASP A 205 1.03 1.96 -6.64
C ASP A 205 2.16 0.96 -6.93
N LYS A 206 1.94 0.06 -7.88
CA LYS A 206 2.94 -0.93 -8.32
C LYS A 206 4.19 -0.29 -8.93
N ASP A 207 4.07 0.90 -9.52
CA ASP A 207 5.17 1.59 -10.20
C ASP A 207 6.06 2.35 -9.18
N GLY A 208 5.50 2.67 -8.00
CA GLY A 208 6.21 3.32 -6.90
C GLY A 208 6.49 2.43 -5.69
N THR A 209 6.39 1.12 -5.85
CA THR A 209 6.69 0.14 -4.79
C THR A 209 7.70 -0.90 -5.26
N ILE A 210 8.45 -1.47 -4.32
CA ILE A 210 9.46 -2.52 -4.55
C ILE A 210 9.15 -3.66 -3.60
N PHE A 211 8.99 -4.87 -4.14
CA PHE A 211 8.83 -6.07 -3.34
C PHE A 211 10.14 -6.36 -2.60
N LEU A 212 10.09 -6.49 -1.27
CA LEU A 212 11.26 -6.81 -0.46
C LEU A 212 11.37 -8.32 -0.23
N SER A 213 10.36 -8.91 0.42
CA SER A 213 10.34 -10.34 0.74
C SER A 213 8.97 -10.81 1.22
N HIS A 214 8.70 -12.10 1.04
CA HIS A 214 7.64 -12.86 1.70
C HIS A 214 8.21 -13.94 2.65
N ASP A 215 9.53 -14.02 2.83
CA ASP A 215 10.11 -14.88 3.86
C ASP A 215 9.84 -14.25 5.23
N LYS A 216 8.94 -14.87 6.01
CA LYS A 216 8.55 -14.38 7.33
C LYS A 216 9.74 -14.23 8.28
N ILE A 217 10.74 -15.11 8.21
CA ILE A 217 11.93 -15.06 9.08
C ILE A 217 12.80 -13.88 8.66
N GLN A 218 13.04 -13.72 7.36
CA GLN A 218 13.82 -12.60 6.85
C GLN A 218 13.16 -11.25 7.18
N VAL A 219 11.83 -11.16 7.05
CA VAL A 219 11.06 -9.95 7.38
C VAL A 219 11.07 -9.69 8.89
N MET A 220 10.81 -10.70 9.74
CA MET A 220 10.88 -10.54 11.19
C MET A 220 12.27 -10.06 11.64
N ARG A 221 13.35 -10.61 11.07
CA ARG A 221 14.73 -10.14 11.31
C ARG A 221 14.92 -8.69 10.93
N PHE A 222 14.43 -8.26 9.76
CA PHE A 222 14.50 -6.85 9.36
C PHE A 222 13.71 -5.94 10.32
N LEU A 223 12.61 -6.42 10.89
CA LEU A 223 11.79 -5.66 11.84
C LEU A 223 12.32 -5.75 13.29
N THR A 224 13.37 -6.51 13.56
CA THR A 224 13.86 -6.83 14.92
C THR A 224 12.80 -7.55 15.77
N LEU A 225 11.99 -8.38 15.11
CA LEU A 225 11.03 -9.27 15.74
C LEU A 225 11.64 -10.67 15.84
N ASP A 226 11.49 -11.30 16.99
CA ASP A 226 12.08 -12.60 17.27
C ASP A 226 11.20 -13.72 16.68
N ALA A 227 11.74 -14.43 15.69
CA ALA A 227 11.02 -15.50 15.01
C ALA A 227 10.78 -16.72 15.93
N GLU A 228 11.71 -17.05 16.82
CA GLU A 228 11.56 -18.19 17.73
C GLU A 228 10.46 -17.94 18.76
N VAL A 229 10.37 -16.70 19.26
CA VAL A 229 9.27 -16.30 20.15
C VAL A 229 7.93 -16.38 19.41
N TYR A 230 7.88 -15.94 18.15
CA TYR A 230 6.67 -16.04 17.34
C TYR A 230 6.23 -17.50 17.13
N GLU A 231 7.16 -18.39 16.77
CA GLU A 231 6.84 -19.82 16.53
C GLU A 231 6.41 -20.56 17.81
N LYS A 232 6.92 -20.16 18.98
CA LYS A 232 6.44 -20.67 20.29
C LYS A 232 5.01 -20.23 20.60
N GLY A 233 4.60 -19.08 20.06
CA GLY A 233 3.32 -18.44 20.29
C GLY A 233 3.25 -17.65 21.60
N PHE A 234 2.10 -17.00 21.82
CA PHE A 234 1.85 -16.10 22.95
C PHE A 234 0.69 -16.64 23.79
N ALA A 235 0.89 -16.74 25.10
CA ALA A 235 -0.14 -17.18 26.03
C ALA A 235 -1.11 -16.03 26.39
N THR A 236 -0.60 -14.79 26.38
CA THR A 236 -1.36 -13.59 26.78
C THR A 236 -1.28 -12.51 25.70
N GLN A 237 -2.25 -11.58 25.70
CA GLN A 237 -2.18 -10.42 24.79
C GLN A 237 -0.97 -9.54 25.11
N GLN A 238 -0.59 -9.45 26.39
CA GLN A 238 0.58 -8.72 26.85
C GLN A 238 1.88 -9.23 26.20
N GLU A 239 2.08 -10.55 26.13
CA GLU A 239 3.27 -11.14 25.49
C GLU A 239 3.33 -10.82 23.98
N LEU A 240 2.19 -10.89 23.29
CA LEU A 240 2.08 -10.47 21.89
C LEU A 240 2.45 -8.99 21.72
N PHE A 241 1.97 -8.13 22.62
CA PHE A 241 2.26 -6.70 22.58
C PHE A 241 3.72 -6.38 22.89
N GLU A 242 4.33 -7.06 23.85
CA GLU A 242 5.76 -6.92 24.15
C GLU A 242 6.63 -7.35 22.98
N TRP A 243 6.25 -8.44 22.30
CA TRP A 243 6.94 -8.87 21.09
C TRP A 243 6.78 -7.86 19.95
N LEU A 244 5.55 -7.41 19.64
CA LEU A 244 5.31 -6.36 18.65
C LEU A 244 6.03 -5.05 19.03
N GLY A 245 6.09 -4.73 20.32
CA GLY A 245 6.75 -3.57 20.91
C GLY A 245 8.26 -3.51 20.65
N LYS A 246 8.89 -4.65 20.36
CA LYS A 246 10.31 -4.73 19.96
C LYS A 246 10.54 -4.36 18.50
N CYS A 247 9.48 -4.17 17.71
CA CYS A 247 9.60 -3.77 16.32
C CYS A 247 10.39 -2.46 16.20
N ARG A 248 11.53 -2.50 15.50
CA ARG A 248 12.42 -1.35 15.32
C ARG A 248 11.78 -0.15 14.59
N LEU A 249 10.64 -0.40 13.94
CA LEU A 249 9.87 0.60 13.20
C LEU A 249 8.80 1.29 14.07
N ILE A 250 8.69 0.96 15.36
CA ILE A 250 7.85 1.73 16.27
C ILE A 250 8.43 3.14 16.42
N ASN A 251 7.71 4.10 15.88
CA ASN A 251 8.02 5.52 15.96
C ASN A 251 6.75 6.28 16.33
N TRP A 252 6.73 6.84 17.54
CA TRP A 252 5.58 7.55 18.10
C TRP A 252 5.06 8.67 17.19
N GLU A 253 5.98 9.50 16.65
CA GLU A 253 5.61 10.61 15.76
C GLU A 253 4.96 10.07 14.48
N ALA A 254 5.49 8.98 13.93
CA ALA A 254 4.92 8.34 12.74
C ALA A 254 3.54 7.74 13.02
N ILE A 255 3.32 7.13 14.18
CA ILE A 255 2.06 6.48 14.55
C ILE A 255 0.99 7.54 14.85
N ASP A 256 1.32 8.59 15.60
CA ASP A 256 0.39 9.66 15.97
C ASP A 256 -0.14 10.41 14.73
N ILE A 257 0.72 10.71 13.74
CA ILE A 257 0.29 11.36 12.47
C ILE A 257 -0.83 10.60 11.76
N ARG A 258 -0.85 9.27 11.84
CA ARG A 258 -1.88 8.45 11.19
C ARG A 258 -3.21 8.49 11.95
N ARG A 259 -3.16 8.64 13.28
CA ARG A 259 -4.33 8.61 14.17
C ARG A 259 -5.18 9.88 14.09
N ASP A 260 -4.67 10.95 13.48
CA ASP A 260 -5.43 12.20 13.25
C ASP A 260 -6.50 12.08 12.13
N ASN A 261 -6.74 10.88 11.59
CA ASN A 261 -7.79 10.61 10.60
C ASN A 261 -9.07 10.06 11.24
N ALA A 262 -10.18 10.80 11.16
CA ALA A 262 -11.48 10.43 11.76
C ALA A 262 -12.06 9.10 11.24
N ASP A 263 -11.86 8.77 9.96
CA ASP A 263 -12.30 7.49 9.37
C ASP A 263 -11.48 6.31 9.86
N GLU A 264 -10.24 6.54 10.24
CA GLU A 264 -9.36 5.54 10.83
C GLU A 264 -9.83 5.28 12.26
N LYS A 265 -9.99 6.33 13.08
CA LYS A 265 -10.48 6.25 14.46
C LYS A 265 -11.78 5.43 14.61
N ARG A 266 -12.76 5.63 13.72
CA ARG A 266 -14.03 4.85 13.71
C ARG A 266 -13.83 3.36 13.40
N ARG A 267 -12.83 3.01 12.59
CA ARG A 267 -12.48 1.61 12.28
C ARG A 267 -11.71 0.96 13.42
N GLU A 268 -10.88 1.72 14.12
CA GLU A 268 -10.07 1.27 15.27
C GLU A 268 -10.94 0.91 16.47
N GLU A 269 -12.03 1.65 16.73
CA GLU A 269 -12.94 1.41 17.87
C GLU A 269 -13.61 0.04 17.86
N LYS A 270 -13.76 -0.59 16.69
CA LYS A 270 -14.43 -1.89 16.51
C LYS A 270 -13.48 -3.09 16.67
N ARG A 271 -12.19 -2.87 16.88
CA ARG A 271 -11.13 -3.90 16.85
C ARG A 271 -10.43 -4.00 18.20
N GLY A 272 -10.76 -5.04 18.97
CA GLY A 272 -10.32 -5.18 20.37
C GLY A 272 -8.79 -5.19 20.55
N VAL A 273 -8.10 -6.11 19.87
CA VAL A 273 -6.63 -6.25 19.95
C VAL A 273 -5.93 -4.99 19.44
N PHE A 274 -6.44 -4.43 18.34
CA PHE A 274 -5.91 -3.22 17.76
C PHE A 274 -5.97 -2.03 18.74
N LYS A 275 -7.16 -1.81 19.33
CA LYS A 275 -7.39 -0.75 20.32
C LYS A 275 -6.48 -0.93 21.53
N ALA A 276 -6.42 -2.15 22.08
CA ALA A 276 -5.61 -2.46 23.25
C ALA A 276 -4.11 -2.18 23.01
N PHE A 277 -3.58 -2.51 21.83
CA PHE A 277 -2.18 -2.22 21.52
C PHE A 277 -1.92 -0.72 21.30
N LEU A 278 -2.59 -0.07 20.34
CA LEU A 278 -2.25 1.30 19.95
C LEU A 278 -2.76 2.38 20.90
N ASN A 279 -3.90 2.15 21.57
CA ASN A 279 -4.52 3.17 22.42
C ASN A 279 -4.14 3.01 23.89
N ASP A 280 -3.80 1.80 24.34
CA ASP A 280 -3.55 1.52 25.76
C ASP A 280 -2.08 1.11 26.00
N TRP A 281 -1.61 0.02 25.38
CA TRP A 281 -0.28 -0.53 25.62
C TRP A 281 0.85 0.39 25.12
N LEU A 282 0.78 0.86 23.87
CA LEU A 282 1.81 1.74 23.29
C LEU A 282 1.95 2.98 24.20
N PRO A 283 0.93 3.81 24.42
CA PRO A 283 1.11 5.04 25.21
C PRO A 283 1.65 4.79 26.63
N ALA A 284 1.27 3.68 27.28
CA ALA A 284 1.80 3.29 28.59
C ALA A 284 3.28 2.88 28.58
N ASN A 285 3.77 2.35 27.45
CA ASN A 285 5.15 1.91 27.26
C ASN A 285 6.01 2.92 26.49
N ARG A 286 5.53 4.16 26.33
CA ARG A 286 6.32 5.25 25.75
C ARG A 286 7.50 5.55 26.69
N PRO A 287 8.75 5.56 26.20
CA PRO A 287 9.88 5.97 27.03
C PRO A 287 9.59 7.36 27.60
N SER A 288 9.53 7.49 28.93
CA SER A 288 9.42 8.79 29.59
C SER A 288 10.54 9.67 29.10
N ALA A 289 10.19 10.82 28.51
CA ALA A 289 11.15 11.83 28.13
C ALA A 289 11.85 12.33 29.40
N MET A 290 13.02 11.76 29.72
CA MET A 290 13.84 12.22 30.84
C MET A 290 14.40 13.61 30.52
N THR A 291 13.92 14.58 31.30
CA THR A 291 14.61 15.77 31.84
C THR A 291 15.12 16.87 30.88
N SER A 292 14.38 17.97 30.80
CA SER A 292 14.91 19.30 31.14
C SER A 292 13.82 20.06 31.90
N ASP A 293 14.24 20.66 33.01
CA ASP A 293 13.53 21.66 33.82
C ASP A 293 12.55 21.10 34.85
N THR A 294 13.17 20.53 35.87
CA THR A 294 12.80 20.82 37.26
C THR A 294 12.63 22.34 37.42
N MET A 295 11.40 22.79 37.63
CA MET A 295 11.07 23.67 38.76
C MET A 295 9.63 23.40 39.17
N ALA A 296 9.51 22.96 40.41
CA ALA A 296 8.26 22.80 41.12
C ALA A 296 7.49 24.12 41.12
N ASN A 297 6.18 24.05 40.91
CA ASN A 297 5.25 24.83 41.70
C ASN A 297 3.90 24.09 41.76
N THR A 298 3.62 23.60 42.96
CA THR A 298 2.29 23.25 43.45
C THR A 298 1.33 24.40 43.25
N SER A 299 0.28 24.20 42.45
CA SER A 299 -0.97 24.93 42.56
C SER A 299 -2.09 24.07 41.99
N ASN A 300 -3.02 23.75 42.89
CA ASN A 300 -4.25 23.06 42.65
C ASN A 300 -5.20 24.09 42.01
N ASP A 301 -5.60 23.92 40.75
CA ASP A 301 -6.71 24.70 40.19
C ASP A 301 -7.42 23.97 39.05
N GLN A 302 -8.73 23.75 39.27
CA GLN A 302 -9.69 23.36 38.25
C GLN A 302 -9.93 24.55 37.31
N HIS A 303 -9.58 24.44 36.02
CA HIS A 303 -10.26 25.22 34.97
C HIS A 303 -10.05 24.67 33.54
N SER A 304 -11.19 24.48 32.86
CA SER A 304 -11.52 24.64 31.44
C SER A 304 -10.45 24.55 30.34
N PRO A 305 -10.76 23.92 29.18
CA PRO A 305 -9.82 23.79 28.07
C PRO A 305 -9.61 25.14 27.37
N LYS A 306 -8.43 25.76 27.55
CA LYS A 306 -7.98 26.86 26.69
C LYS A 306 -7.70 26.32 25.26
N PRO A 307 -8.03 27.07 24.21
CA PRO A 307 -7.77 26.66 22.83
C PRO A 307 -6.27 26.60 22.58
N LYS A 308 -5.77 25.45 22.09
CA LYS A 308 -4.37 25.27 21.68
C LYS A 308 -4.07 26.17 20.49
N ASP A 309 -3.00 26.97 20.56
CA ASP A 309 -2.56 27.83 19.45
C ASP A 309 -2.30 27.01 18.17
N THR A 310 -3.09 27.29 17.14
CA THR A 310 -3.11 26.56 15.86
C THR A 310 -1.78 26.69 15.11
N LYS A 311 -1.07 27.81 15.27
CA LYS A 311 0.21 28.10 14.58
C LYS A 311 1.37 27.27 15.16
N THR A 312 1.45 27.19 16.48
CA THR A 312 2.46 26.38 17.21
C THR A 312 2.29 24.89 16.94
N THR A 313 1.04 24.43 16.85
CA THR A 313 0.70 23.03 16.51
C THR A 313 1.11 22.72 15.06
N SER A 314 0.76 23.60 14.10
CA SER A 314 1.10 23.42 12.68
C SER A 314 2.62 23.37 12.41
N MET A 315 3.42 24.18 13.11
CA MET A 315 4.88 24.19 12.97
C MET A 315 5.53 22.92 13.56
N LYS A 316 4.99 22.42 14.68
CA LYS A 316 5.44 21.15 15.30
C LYS A 316 5.20 19.96 14.37
N ASP A 317 4.04 19.93 13.70
CA ASP A 317 3.68 18.87 12.76
C ASP A 317 4.55 18.90 11.49
N ALA A 318 4.90 20.08 11.00
CA ALA A 318 5.79 20.24 9.84
C ALA A 318 7.19 19.70 10.13
N LYS A 319 7.77 20.06 11.27
CA LYS A 319 9.08 19.56 11.71
C LYS A 319 9.08 18.05 11.88
N ALA A 320 8.02 17.48 12.47
CA ALA A 320 7.85 16.03 12.61
C ALA A 320 7.79 15.33 11.24
N ARG A 321 7.08 15.89 10.26
CA ARG A 321 7.02 15.34 8.90
C ARG A 321 8.36 15.38 8.17
N THR A 322 9.13 16.45 8.32
CA THR A 322 10.48 16.55 7.73
C THR A 322 11.42 15.49 8.33
N LYS A 323 11.41 15.34 9.66
CA LYS A 323 12.18 14.30 10.36
C LYS A 323 11.75 12.89 9.93
N LEU A 324 10.45 12.67 9.77
CA LEU A 324 9.91 11.40 9.27
C LEU A 324 10.38 11.08 7.84
N ARG A 325 10.42 12.10 6.96
CA ARG A 325 10.92 11.95 5.60
C ARG A 325 12.41 11.57 5.57
N ALA A 326 13.24 12.22 6.39
CA ALA A 326 14.65 11.86 6.54
C ALA A 326 14.80 10.41 7.03
N ARG A 327 14.08 10.05 8.10
CA ARG A 327 14.11 8.68 8.64
C ARG A 327 13.67 7.64 7.63
N ARG A 328 12.66 7.94 6.81
CA ARG A 328 12.23 7.06 5.73
C ARG A 328 13.31 6.85 4.68
N SER A 329 14.08 7.89 4.32
CA SER A 329 15.19 7.78 3.38
C SER A 329 16.27 6.82 3.91
N GLU A 330 16.64 6.96 5.19
CA GLU A 330 17.57 6.04 5.86
C GLU A 330 17.06 4.60 5.83
N LEU A 331 15.81 4.39 6.26
CA LEU A 331 15.18 3.07 6.28
C LEU A 331 15.06 2.45 4.90
N ALA A 332 14.84 3.25 3.86
CA ALA A 332 14.84 2.77 2.48
C ALA A 332 16.22 2.24 2.09
N GLN A 333 17.30 2.97 2.40
CA GLN A 333 18.68 2.54 2.11
C GLN A 333 19.09 1.29 2.90
N GLU A 334 18.70 1.22 4.18
CA GLU A 334 18.89 0.03 5.01
C GLU A 334 18.15 -1.17 4.41
N ALA A 335 16.88 -1.01 4.02
CA ALA A 335 16.05 -2.08 3.46
C ALA A 335 16.59 -2.59 2.14
N VAL A 336 16.92 -1.71 1.18
CA VAL A 336 17.44 -2.15 -0.12
C VAL A 336 18.80 -2.81 -0.01
N THR A 337 19.56 -2.50 1.05
CA THR A 337 20.81 -3.20 1.36
C THR A 337 20.51 -4.57 1.96
N PHE A 338 19.69 -4.63 3.00
CA PHE A 338 19.34 -5.87 3.71
C PHE A 338 18.69 -6.93 2.80
N PHE A 339 17.77 -6.51 1.93
CA PHE A 339 17.05 -7.39 1.00
C PHE A 339 17.73 -7.51 -0.38
N ALA A 340 18.95 -6.97 -0.56
CA ALA A 340 19.68 -7.00 -1.82
C ALA A 340 18.90 -6.41 -3.03
N LYS A 341 18.15 -5.32 -2.81
CA LYS A 341 17.30 -4.64 -3.80
C LYS A 341 17.88 -3.35 -4.38
N ARG A 342 19.16 -3.02 -4.15
CA ARG A 342 19.79 -1.76 -4.60
C ARG A 342 19.61 -1.45 -6.09
N LYS A 343 19.84 -2.44 -6.97
CA LYS A 343 19.70 -2.26 -8.44
C LYS A 343 18.24 -2.03 -8.84
N GLU A 344 17.32 -2.81 -8.27
CA GLU A 344 15.88 -2.65 -8.51
C GLU A 344 15.39 -1.28 -8.01
N TYR A 345 15.85 -0.85 -6.83
CA TYR A 345 15.56 0.48 -6.29
C TYR A 345 16.06 1.58 -7.20
N ALA A 346 17.33 1.56 -7.61
CA ALA A 346 17.88 2.59 -8.49
C ALA A 346 17.11 2.68 -9.81
N GLY A 347 16.75 1.54 -10.41
CA GLY A 347 15.96 1.50 -11.64
C GLY A 347 14.55 2.07 -11.45
N ARG A 348 13.80 1.60 -10.44
CA ARG A 348 12.44 2.09 -10.18
C ARG A 348 12.43 3.56 -9.75
N HIS A 349 13.39 3.96 -8.92
CA HIS A 349 13.55 5.35 -8.46
C HIS A 349 13.83 6.29 -9.64
N ALA A 350 14.75 5.94 -10.54
CA ALA A 350 15.04 6.73 -11.73
C ALA A 350 13.80 6.88 -12.64
N VAL A 351 13.04 5.79 -12.83
CA VAL A 351 11.80 5.80 -13.63
C VAL A 351 10.75 6.72 -13.00
N ILE A 352 10.44 6.55 -11.72
CA ILE A 352 9.40 7.38 -11.08
C ILE A 352 9.81 8.84 -11.06
N VAL A 353 11.07 9.17 -10.71
CA VAL A 353 11.57 10.55 -10.71
C VAL A 353 11.45 11.18 -12.11
N ARG A 354 11.85 10.46 -13.16
CA ARG A 354 11.70 10.92 -14.54
C ARG A 354 10.23 11.18 -14.87
N ASP A 355 9.34 10.25 -14.54
CA ASP A 355 7.91 10.34 -14.88
C ASP A 355 7.23 11.50 -14.13
N VAL A 356 7.59 11.72 -12.85
CA VAL A 356 7.18 12.89 -12.07
C VAL A 356 7.62 14.17 -12.76
N ARG A 357 8.92 14.29 -13.08
CA ARG A 357 9.48 15.49 -13.70
C ARG A 357 8.86 15.77 -15.07
N ASN A 358 8.67 14.73 -15.88
CA ASN A 358 8.00 14.83 -17.17
C ASN A 358 6.56 15.33 -17.04
N ALA A 359 5.83 14.89 -16.03
CA ALA A 359 4.45 15.30 -15.83
C ALA A 359 4.33 16.72 -15.28
N ILE A 360 5.20 17.12 -14.36
CA ILE A 360 5.28 18.49 -13.85
C ILE A 360 5.64 19.46 -14.99
N ALA A 361 6.68 19.15 -15.75
CA ALA A 361 7.11 19.98 -16.89
C ALA A 361 6.00 20.10 -17.93
N ALA A 362 5.30 19.01 -18.24
CA ALA A 362 4.16 19.03 -19.14
C ALA A 362 3.01 19.93 -18.66
N SER A 363 2.77 19.99 -17.34
CA SER A 363 1.79 20.92 -16.77
C SER A 363 2.21 22.37 -16.96
N ILE A 364 3.46 22.70 -16.65
CA ILE A 364 4.00 24.06 -16.83
C ILE A 364 3.95 24.48 -18.30
N LEU A 365 4.38 23.62 -19.22
CA LEU A 365 4.31 23.86 -20.66
C LEU A 365 2.87 24.07 -21.14
N LYS A 366 1.91 23.31 -20.59
CA LYS A 366 0.50 23.46 -20.92
C LYS A 366 -0.04 24.82 -20.48
N ASP A 367 0.36 25.30 -19.31
CA ASP A 367 0.00 26.64 -18.83
C ASP A 367 0.60 27.74 -19.71
N ILE A 368 1.85 27.58 -20.16
CA ILE A 368 2.49 28.49 -21.12
C ILE A 368 1.73 28.48 -22.46
N LEU A 369 1.39 27.32 -23.01
CA LEU A 369 0.61 27.22 -24.26
C LEU A 369 -0.77 27.86 -24.14
N LYS A 370 -1.43 27.71 -22.98
CA LYS A 370 -2.71 28.35 -22.72
C LYS A 370 -2.59 29.87 -22.74
N GLN A 371 -1.51 30.42 -22.17
CA GLN A 371 -1.22 31.85 -22.22
C GLN A 371 -0.90 32.33 -23.64
N LEU A 372 -0.07 31.60 -24.39
CA LEU A 372 0.33 31.95 -25.75
C LEU A 372 -0.82 31.90 -26.76
N THR A 373 -1.67 30.87 -26.68
CA THR A 373 -2.74 30.66 -27.68
C THR A 373 -4.04 31.38 -27.34
N GLY A 374 -4.20 31.88 -26.10
CA GLY A 374 -5.45 32.42 -25.58
C GLY A 374 -6.61 31.42 -25.55
N LYS A 375 -6.35 30.13 -25.84
CA LYS A 375 -7.36 29.08 -26.00
C LYS A 375 -7.29 28.12 -24.84
N ASN A 376 -8.46 27.83 -24.25
CA ASN A 376 -8.59 26.86 -23.14
C ASN A 376 -9.02 25.46 -23.64
N ASP A 377 -8.68 25.11 -24.89
CA ASP A 377 -9.02 23.81 -25.49
C ASP A 377 -8.04 22.73 -25.03
N ASN A 378 -8.37 22.09 -23.90
CA ASN A 378 -7.55 21.04 -23.29
C ASN A 378 -7.16 19.91 -24.25
N LYS A 379 -8.00 19.55 -25.22
CA LYS A 379 -7.71 18.49 -26.18
C LYS A 379 -6.58 18.90 -27.12
N LYS A 380 -6.65 20.11 -27.66
CA LYS A 380 -5.59 20.66 -28.55
C LYS A 380 -4.30 20.93 -27.79
N LEU A 381 -4.38 21.45 -26.57
CA LEU A 381 -3.19 21.65 -25.73
C LEU A 381 -2.50 20.31 -25.44
N ASN A 382 -3.26 19.27 -25.11
CA ASN A 382 -2.71 17.94 -24.88
C ASN A 382 -2.16 17.27 -26.17
N GLU A 383 -2.59 17.66 -27.36
CA GLU A 383 -1.96 17.25 -28.64
C GLU A 383 -0.55 17.82 -28.75
N VAL A 384 -0.39 19.13 -28.53
CA VAL A 384 0.92 19.79 -28.58
C VAL A 384 1.86 19.26 -27.50
N ILE A 385 1.37 19.04 -26.28
CA ILE A 385 2.20 18.50 -25.19
C ILE A 385 2.66 17.06 -25.47
N ARG A 386 1.82 16.21 -26.07
CA ARG A 386 2.24 14.87 -26.50
C ARG A 386 3.26 14.93 -27.63
N ALA A 387 3.09 15.84 -28.58
CA ALA A 387 4.08 16.08 -29.62
C ALA A 387 5.42 16.54 -29.02
N PHE A 388 5.38 17.52 -28.10
CA PHE A 388 6.57 18.02 -27.43
C PHE A 388 7.30 16.90 -26.70
N LYS A 389 6.57 16.09 -25.92
CA LYS A 389 7.13 14.94 -25.20
C LYS A 389 7.83 13.94 -26.08
N LYS A 390 7.46 13.84 -27.35
CA LYS A 390 7.86 12.75 -28.23
C LYS A 390 8.91 13.17 -29.25
N PHE A 391 8.83 14.41 -29.72
CA PHE A 391 9.63 14.89 -30.83
C PHE A 391 10.67 15.93 -30.40
N VAL A 392 10.69 16.38 -29.13
CA VAL A 392 11.63 17.42 -28.69
C VAL A 392 12.75 16.83 -27.86
N ARG A 393 14.00 17.02 -28.31
CA ARG A 393 15.22 16.75 -27.56
C ARG A 393 15.60 17.96 -26.72
N VAL A 394 16.06 17.70 -25.49
CA VAL A 394 16.40 18.76 -24.52
C VAL A 394 17.88 18.66 -24.19
N HIS A 395 18.64 19.65 -24.65
CA HIS A 395 20.07 19.80 -24.34
C HIS A 395 20.26 20.93 -23.33
N VAL A 396 20.88 20.62 -22.18
CA VAL A 396 21.21 21.58 -21.14
C VAL A 396 22.73 21.68 -21.06
N ALA A 397 23.29 22.84 -21.36
CA ALA A 397 24.72 23.10 -21.25
C ALA A 397 25.02 23.99 -20.05
N SER A 398 25.89 23.53 -19.13
CA SER A 398 26.49 24.38 -18.10
C SER A 398 27.85 24.87 -18.58
N ARG A 399 28.08 26.18 -18.56
CA ARG A 399 29.40 26.75 -18.86
C ARG A 399 30.34 26.45 -17.68
N GLN A 400 31.21 25.45 -17.79
CA GLN A 400 32.32 25.29 -16.84
C GLN A 400 33.30 26.45 -17.09
N THR A 401 33.51 27.29 -16.09
CA THR A 401 34.64 28.23 -16.09
C THR A 401 35.92 27.40 -16.03
N SER A 402 36.72 27.47 -17.10
CA SER A 402 38.06 26.91 -17.15
C SER A 402 38.95 27.66 -16.15
N ASP A 403 39.46 26.95 -15.13
CA ASP A 403 40.52 27.45 -14.27
C ASP A 403 41.83 27.55 -15.06
N GLU A 404 42.25 28.78 -15.36
CA GLU A 404 43.66 29.10 -15.65
C GLU A 404 44.37 29.37 -14.31
N ASN A 405 45.38 28.54 -14.03
CA ASN A 405 46.57 28.76 -13.20
C ASN A 405 46.63 30.04 -12.33
N VAL A 406 46.51 29.92 -11.01
CA VAL A 406 47.33 30.69 -10.06
C VAL A 406 47.66 29.82 -8.83
N GLU A 407 48.93 29.86 -8.44
CA GLU A 407 49.56 29.19 -7.31
C GLU A 407 48.85 29.35 -5.96
N ALA A 408 49.04 28.35 -5.12
CA ALA A 408 48.50 28.20 -3.78
C ALA A 408 49.12 29.16 -2.74
N ASP A 409 48.27 29.78 -1.92
CA ASP A 409 48.61 30.24 -0.57
C ASP A 409 47.44 29.88 0.38
N PRO A 410 47.63 29.05 1.42
CA PRO A 410 46.53 28.54 2.24
C PRO A 410 46.40 29.32 3.54
N SER A 411 45.59 30.38 3.58
CA SER A 411 45.14 31.04 4.83
C SER A 411 43.96 32.00 4.62
N ALA A 412 42.72 31.53 4.80
CA ALA A 412 41.62 32.30 5.43
C ALA A 412 40.30 31.51 5.46
N LEU A 413 39.67 31.53 6.62
CA LEU A 413 38.37 30.96 6.99
C LEU A 413 37.19 31.82 6.51
N HIS A 414 36.05 31.14 6.29
CA HIS A 414 34.65 31.61 6.34
C HIS A 414 34.28 32.91 5.62
N ALA A 415 33.58 32.78 4.48
CA ALA A 415 32.58 33.75 4.03
C ALA A 415 31.55 33.08 3.10
N ASP A 416 30.32 33.56 3.19
CA ASP A 416 29.10 33.14 2.51
C ASP A 416 29.28 32.85 1.01
N LYS A 417 28.78 31.70 0.53
CA LYS A 417 28.52 31.48 -0.89
C LYS A 417 27.09 31.92 -1.21
N GLU A 418 26.90 33.22 -1.38
CA GLU A 418 25.83 33.75 -2.22
C GLU A 418 26.05 33.29 -3.68
N GLY A 419 24.93 33.06 -4.37
CA GLY A 419 24.87 32.32 -5.63
C GLY A 419 25.67 32.94 -6.77
N VAL A 420 26.60 32.16 -7.31
CA VAL A 420 27.07 32.34 -8.69
C VAL A 420 26.04 31.69 -9.60
N GLU A 421 25.17 32.52 -10.18
CA GLU A 421 24.19 32.14 -11.19
C GLU A 421 24.93 31.79 -12.49
N GLY A 422 25.29 30.52 -12.64
CA GLY A 422 25.87 29.99 -13.87
C GLY A 422 24.82 30.02 -14.97
N ASP A 423 25.05 30.82 -16.01
CA ASP A 423 24.18 31.00 -17.17
C ASP A 423 23.92 29.65 -17.87
N THR A 424 22.81 29.00 -17.52
CA THR A 424 22.44 27.66 -17.98
C THR A 424 21.70 27.78 -19.30
N ARG A 425 22.31 27.34 -20.40
CA ARG A 425 21.71 27.47 -21.73
C ARG A 425 20.92 26.21 -22.09
N ILE A 426 19.63 26.39 -22.39
CA ILE A 426 18.76 25.33 -22.91
C ILE A 426 18.71 25.42 -24.44
N VAL A 427 18.89 24.28 -25.11
CA VAL A 427 18.66 24.11 -26.55
C VAL A 427 17.58 23.05 -26.75
N LEU A 428 16.57 23.39 -27.55
CA LEU A 428 15.42 22.54 -27.88
C LEU A 428 15.45 22.23 -29.38
N GLU A 429 15.43 20.94 -29.73
CA GLU A 429 15.51 20.49 -31.12
C GLU A 429 14.37 19.53 -31.45
N ILE A 430 13.75 19.71 -32.62
CA ILE A 430 12.71 18.82 -33.12
C ILE A 430 13.37 17.67 -33.88
N SER A 431 13.01 16.45 -33.52
CA SER A 431 13.44 15.21 -34.17
C SER A 431 12.23 14.55 -34.82
N GLU A 432 12.30 14.23 -36.11
CA GLU A 432 11.18 13.65 -36.88
C GLU A 432 10.88 12.19 -36.51
N GLU A 433 11.88 11.42 -36.10
CA GLU A 433 11.71 9.99 -35.75
C GLU A 433 10.85 9.82 -34.48
N GLY A 434 10.96 10.79 -33.57
CA GLY A 434 10.32 10.79 -32.25
C GLY A 434 10.75 9.59 -31.38
N HIS A 435 10.42 9.63 -30.09
CA HIS A 435 10.72 8.56 -29.16
C HIS A 435 9.46 8.23 -28.30
N PRO A 436 9.36 7.05 -27.68
CA PRO A 436 8.21 6.75 -26.82
C PRO A 436 8.13 7.73 -25.64
N ASP A 437 6.92 7.94 -25.09
CA ASP A 437 6.69 8.83 -23.94
C ASP A 437 7.58 8.45 -22.73
N THR A 438 7.92 7.16 -22.60
CA THR A 438 8.84 6.64 -21.58
C THR A 438 10.27 7.14 -21.72
N GLU A 439 10.66 7.68 -22.87
CA GLU A 439 11.99 8.26 -23.11
C GLU A 439 11.97 9.80 -23.11
N SER A 440 10.82 10.41 -22.79
CA SER A 440 10.66 11.86 -22.70
C SER A 440 11.72 12.54 -21.85
N GLU A 441 12.37 13.51 -22.48
CA GLU A 441 13.41 14.35 -21.89
C GLU A 441 12.85 15.67 -21.34
N VAL A 442 11.55 15.91 -21.46
CA VAL A 442 10.90 17.16 -21.05
C VAL A 442 11.16 17.50 -19.58
N GLY A 443 11.29 16.50 -18.71
CA GLY A 443 11.65 16.68 -17.30
C GLY A 443 13.07 17.23 -17.07
N LYS A 444 13.95 17.24 -18.08
CA LYS A 444 15.26 17.92 -18.04
C LYS A 444 15.13 19.45 -18.04
N LEU A 445 13.97 19.98 -18.44
CA LEU A 445 13.71 21.43 -18.41
C LEU A 445 13.54 21.98 -16.99
N LEU A 446 13.37 21.11 -16.00
CA LEU A 446 13.10 21.53 -14.64
C LEU A 446 14.38 21.71 -13.83
N SER A 447 14.47 22.81 -13.10
CA SER A 447 15.29 22.90 -11.89
C SER A 447 14.44 22.47 -10.68
N GLU A 448 15.12 22.00 -9.64
CA GLU A 448 14.49 21.69 -8.35
C GLU A 448 15.07 22.59 -7.28
N ARG A 449 14.20 23.12 -6.41
CA ARG A 449 14.59 23.90 -5.24
C ARG A 449 13.80 23.42 -4.04
N GLN A 450 14.49 23.16 -2.93
CA GLN A 450 13.80 22.95 -1.66
C GLN A 450 13.33 24.31 -1.13
N VAL A 451 12.03 24.43 -0.89
CA VAL A 451 11.40 25.62 -0.33
C VAL A 451 10.71 25.22 0.96
N THR A 452 10.89 26.00 2.00
CA THR A 452 10.17 25.83 3.26
C THR A 452 8.91 26.69 3.20
N ASP A 453 7.73 26.09 3.32
CA ASP A 453 6.48 26.85 3.36
C ASP A 453 6.34 27.68 4.65
N GLU A 454 5.33 28.55 4.73
CA GLU A 454 5.03 29.37 5.91
C GLU A 454 4.76 28.55 7.19
N LYS A 455 4.52 27.24 7.04
CA LYS A 455 4.26 26.30 8.12
C LYS A 455 5.51 25.50 8.50
N GLY A 456 6.67 25.75 7.88
CA GLY A 456 7.93 25.06 8.17
C GLY A 456 8.12 23.72 7.43
N ARG A 457 7.28 23.41 6.44
CA ARG A 457 7.35 22.17 5.65
C ARG A 457 8.31 22.35 4.50
N VAL A 458 9.25 21.42 4.36
CA VAL A 458 10.16 21.38 3.22
C VAL A 458 9.44 20.73 2.04
N GLU A 459 9.20 21.51 0.99
CA GLU A 459 8.60 21.07 -0.27
C GLU A 459 9.59 21.26 -1.42
N THR A 460 9.59 20.32 -2.36
CA THR A 460 10.38 20.45 -3.58
C THR A 460 9.57 21.23 -4.60
N LYS A 461 10.01 22.46 -4.89
CA LYS A 461 9.45 23.30 -5.94
C LYS A 461 10.20 23.04 -7.25
N TYR A 462 9.45 22.93 -8.34
CA TYR A 462 9.99 22.75 -9.68
C TYR A 462 9.74 24.01 -10.51
N GLU A 463 10.78 24.49 -11.18
CA GLU A 463 10.74 25.67 -12.06
C GLU A 463 11.45 25.35 -13.37
N LEU A 464 11.19 26.10 -14.44
CA LEU A 464 11.91 25.91 -15.70
C LEU A 464 13.30 26.55 -15.61
N LEU A 465 14.33 25.84 -16.08
CA LEU A 465 15.72 26.32 -16.10
C LEU A 465 15.90 27.64 -16.88
N ASP A 466 15.13 27.86 -17.95
CA ASP A 466 15.07 29.12 -18.71
C ASP A 466 13.65 29.27 -19.27
N ARG A 467 12.77 29.86 -18.45
CA ARG A 467 11.36 30.01 -18.80
C ARG A 467 11.16 30.83 -20.06
N ASP A 468 11.98 31.86 -20.28
CA ASP A 468 11.82 32.77 -21.41
C ASP A 468 12.25 32.13 -22.72
N ALA A 469 13.38 31.42 -22.75
CA ALA A 469 13.78 30.67 -23.93
C ALA A 469 12.78 29.57 -24.28
N VAL A 470 12.31 28.81 -23.30
CA VAL A 470 11.28 27.76 -23.51
C VAL A 470 9.98 28.38 -24.04
N THR A 471 9.56 29.52 -23.48
CA THR A 471 8.33 30.22 -23.92
C THR A 471 8.47 30.74 -25.35
N ARG A 472 9.60 31.40 -25.69
CA ARG A 472 9.87 31.90 -27.04
C ARG A 472 9.91 30.76 -28.07
N TRP A 473 10.61 29.67 -27.75
CA TRP A 473 10.70 28.50 -28.62
C TRP A 473 9.32 27.88 -28.84
N LEU A 474 8.54 27.71 -27.76
CA LEU A 474 7.20 27.13 -27.86
C LEU A 474 6.26 28.02 -28.69
N ALA A 475 6.39 29.35 -28.59
CA ALA A 475 5.64 30.28 -29.43
C ALA A 475 5.97 30.15 -30.92
N GLN A 476 7.21 29.79 -31.27
CA GLN A 476 7.66 29.59 -32.65
C GLN A 476 7.27 28.22 -33.22
N HIS A 477 7.25 27.16 -32.41
CA HIS A 477 7.18 25.78 -32.89
C HIS A 477 5.90 25.00 -32.53
N TRP A 478 4.96 25.57 -31.77
CA TRP A 478 3.77 24.81 -31.32
C TRP A 478 2.86 24.34 -32.47
N GLU A 479 2.79 25.07 -33.60
CA GLU A 479 2.01 24.67 -34.78
C GLU A 479 2.66 23.50 -35.52
N GLU A 480 3.99 23.50 -35.64
CA GLU A 480 4.80 22.42 -36.21
C GLU A 480 4.64 21.13 -35.39
N LEU A 481 4.77 21.22 -34.06
CA LEU A 481 4.53 20.10 -33.16
C LEU A 481 3.12 19.51 -33.31
N LYS A 482 2.11 20.37 -33.44
CA LYS A 482 0.74 19.95 -33.67
C LYS A 482 0.56 19.23 -35.01
N ALA A 483 1.27 19.66 -36.05
CA ALA A 483 1.25 19.01 -37.36
C ALA A 483 1.88 17.61 -37.29
N LEU A 484 3.04 17.46 -36.64
CA LEU A 484 3.74 16.18 -36.47
C LEU A 484 2.87 15.13 -35.75
N GLU A 485 2.18 15.51 -34.68
CA GLU A 485 1.28 14.60 -33.96
C GLU A 485 0.05 14.19 -34.80
N ARG A 486 -0.41 15.05 -35.71
CA ARG A 486 -1.55 14.76 -36.60
C ARG A 486 -1.16 13.90 -37.79
N GLN A 487 0.01 14.13 -38.37
CA GLN A 487 0.54 13.34 -39.48
C GLN A 487 0.62 11.87 -39.09
N LYS A 488 1.18 11.57 -37.91
CA LYS A 488 1.27 10.18 -37.42
C LYS A 488 -0.08 9.55 -37.09
N ARG A 489 -1.06 10.32 -36.60
CA ARG A 489 -2.43 9.81 -36.41
C ARG A 489 -3.07 9.40 -37.75
N GLY A 490 -2.82 10.16 -38.81
CA GLY A 490 -3.23 9.79 -40.17
C GLY A 490 -2.60 8.48 -40.61
N THR A 491 -1.27 8.34 -40.49
CA THR A 491 -0.55 7.13 -40.88
C THR A 491 -0.95 5.88 -40.06
N ALA A 492 -1.24 6.03 -38.76
CA ALA A 492 -1.68 4.92 -37.92
C ALA A 492 -3.12 4.46 -38.24
N ILE A 493 -4.01 5.38 -38.64
CA ILE A 493 -5.38 5.05 -39.07
C ILE A 493 -5.35 4.34 -40.44
N ASP A 494 -4.46 4.76 -41.35
CA ASP A 494 -4.29 4.10 -42.65
C ASP A 494 -3.73 2.68 -42.52
N ILE A 495 -2.79 2.45 -41.59
CA ILE A 495 -2.25 1.10 -41.31
C ILE A 495 -3.33 0.19 -40.70
N ASP A 496 -4.14 0.67 -39.74
CA ASP A 496 -5.23 -0.13 -39.14
C ASP A 496 -6.37 -0.40 -40.15
N GLY A 497 -6.61 0.55 -41.07
CA GLY A 497 -7.54 0.40 -42.20
C GLY A 497 -7.08 -0.64 -43.23
N GLN A 498 -5.79 -0.64 -43.60
CA GLN A 498 -5.19 -1.66 -44.47
C GLN A 498 -5.14 -3.04 -43.81
N THR A 499 -4.85 -3.10 -42.51
CA THR A 499 -4.79 -4.37 -41.76
C THR A 499 -6.18 -5.02 -41.65
N LYS A 500 -7.26 -4.23 -41.52
CA LYS A 500 -8.65 -4.72 -41.58
C LYS A 500 -9.11 -5.11 -42.98
N GLN A 501 -8.61 -4.47 -44.04
CA GLN A 501 -8.89 -4.90 -45.41
C GLN A 501 -8.19 -6.22 -45.78
N LEU A 502 -7.00 -6.49 -45.23
CA LEU A 502 -6.27 -7.74 -45.45
C LEU A 502 -6.79 -8.93 -44.64
N SER A 503 -7.61 -8.70 -43.60
CA SER A 503 -8.24 -9.78 -42.81
C SER A 503 -9.64 -10.18 -43.31
N LEU A 504 -10.11 -9.57 -44.40
CA LEU A 504 -11.44 -9.79 -45.00
C LEU A 504 -11.36 -10.22 -46.48
N GLY A 505 -10.16 -10.58 -46.95
CA GLY A 505 -9.90 -11.11 -48.29
C GLY A 505 -9.63 -12.61 -48.30
#